data_AF-A0A822CFQ1-F1
#
_entry.id   AF-A0A822CFQ1-F1
#
_cell.length_a   1.000
_cell.length_b   1.000
_cell.length_c   1.000
_cell.angle_alpha   90.00
_cell.angle_beta   90.00
_cell.angle_gamma   90.00
#
_symmetry.space_group_name_H-M   'P 1'
#
loop_
_entity.id
_entity.type
_entity.pdbx_description
1 polymer ?
#
loop_
_entity_poly.entity_id
_entity_poly.type
_entity_poly.pdbx_seq_one_letter_code
_entity_poly.pdbx_strand_id
1 'polypeptide(L)'
;LYCLMTLFTVIKMNTFKEFFTTSMQNSLFRRRLAVRVCFDILLESEVIPSPRTTDDITTSLVTRQSSRSTVSMLLVTRVISGTNLPELHKRALLDILTRNNQQNSQVTWDMFSTAMLSLDADHPKRSVEHHEYSGIWALVQLIGASKYLTWFGNAMGLINFIILVIEGGLRYHPKFHTIDIILSNILFSFCIYYFLE
;
A
#
# COMPACT_ATOMS: atom_id res chain seq x y z
N LEU A 1 -9.06 42.80 -14.09
CA LEU A 1 -8.10 41.70 -14.38
C LEU A 1 -8.11 40.61 -13.30
N TYR A 2 -7.96 40.96 -12.02
CA TYR A 2 -7.89 39.99 -10.91
C TYR A 2 -9.14 39.09 -10.82
N CYS A 3 -10.34 39.67 -10.94
CA CYS A 3 -11.60 38.91 -10.94
C CYS A 3 -11.67 37.87 -12.08
N LEU A 4 -11.18 38.20 -13.28
CA LEU A 4 -11.17 37.27 -14.41
C LEU A 4 -10.16 36.13 -14.21
N MET A 5 -8.99 36.41 -13.62
CA MET A 5 -7.99 35.39 -13.29
C MET A 5 -8.48 34.43 -12.22
N THR A 6 -9.15 34.95 -11.19
CA THR A 6 -9.77 34.11 -10.15
C THR A 6 -10.91 33.27 -10.73
N LEU A 7 -11.76 33.85 -11.57
CA LEU A 7 -12.85 33.12 -12.23
C LEU A 7 -12.32 31.98 -13.12
N PHE A 8 -11.27 32.23 -13.92
CA PHE A 8 -10.64 31.21 -14.76
C PHE A 8 -10.05 30.06 -13.93
N THR A 9 -9.42 30.38 -12.81
CA THR A 9 -8.86 29.39 -11.88
C THR A 9 -9.97 28.52 -11.27
N VAL A 10 -11.08 29.13 -10.85
CA VAL A 10 -12.24 28.42 -10.30
C VAL A 10 -12.83 27.46 -11.34
N ILE A 11 -12.98 27.92 -12.59
CA ILE A 11 -13.48 27.08 -13.69
C ILE A 11 -12.55 25.86 -13.89
N LYS A 12 -11.24 26.08 -13.99
CA LYS A 12 -10.25 24.99 -14.16
C LYS A 12 -10.28 24.00 -13.01
N MET A 13 -10.36 24.48 -11.77
CA MET A 13 -10.45 23.62 -10.59
C MET A 13 -11.73 22.79 -10.60
N ASN A 14 -12.86 23.37 -10.99
CA ASN A 14 -14.12 22.63 -11.03
C ASN A 14 -14.12 21.54 -12.10
N THR A 15 -13.59 21.83 -13.29
CA THR A 15 -13.41 20.83 -14.35
C THR A 15 -12.47 19.72 -13.92
N PHE A 16 -11.36 20.04 -13.24
CA PHE A 16 -10.43 19.04 -12.74
C PHE A 16 -11.08 18.14 -11.67
N LYS A 17 -11.86 18.73 -10.77
CA LYS A 17 -12.61 17.99 -9.75
C LYS A 17 -13.61 17.01 -10.36
N GLU A 18 -14.37 17.46 -11.36
CA GLU A 18 -15.34 16.62 -12.07
C GLU A 18 -14.64 15.48 -12.84
N PHE A 19 -13.55 15.81 -13.54
CA PHE A 19 -12.73 14.83 -14.23
C PHE A 19 -12.17 13.77 -13.27
N PHE A 20 -11.61 14.20 -12.15
CA PHE A 20 -11.05 13.31 -11.13
C PHE A 20 -12.12 12.38 -10.55
N THR A 21 -13.29 12.93 -10.21
CA THR A 21 -14.41 12.17 -9.66
C THR A 21 -14.91 11.12 -10.66
N THR A 22 -15.09 11.52 -11.93
CA THR A 22 -15.53 10.63 -12.99
C THR A 22 -14.50 9.53 -13.28
N SER A 23 -13.22 9.88 -13.29
CA SER A 23 -12.12 8.93 -13.48
C SER A 23 -12.07 7.89 -12.36
N MET A 24 -12.18 8.33 -11.10
CA MET A 24 -12.22 7.44 -9.94
C MET A 24 -13.44 6.52 -9.96
N GLN A 25 -14.64 7.05 -10.23
CA GLN A 25 -15.86 6.26 -10.31
C GLN A 25 -15.78 5.21 -11.42
N ASN A 26 -15.29 5.59 -12.61
CA ASN A 26 -15.12 4.66 -13.73
C ASN A 26 -14.10 3.56 -13.41
N SER A 27 -13.01 3.90 -12.72
CA SER A 27 -12.02 2.92 -12.26
C SER A 27 -12.62 1.91 -11.29
N LEU A 28 -13.32 2.39 -10.25
CA LEU A 28 -13.99 1.53 -9.25
C LEU A 28 -15.07 0.66 -9.88
N PHE A 29 -15.86 1.23 -10.80
CA PHE A 29 -16.93 0.51 -11.48
C PHE A 29 -16.37 -0.63 -12.35
N ARG A 30 -15.36 -0.35 -13.18
CA ARG A 30 -14.69 -1.38 -14.00
C ARG A 30 -14.11 -2.50 -13.14
N ARG A 31 -13.50 -2.16 -12.00
CA ARG A 31 -12.96 -3.18 -11.10
C ARG A 31 -14.05 -4.01 -10.43
N ARG A 32 -15.12 -3.41 -9.93
CA ARG A 32 -16.26 -4.14 -9.33
C ARG A 32 -16.92 -5.08 -10.34
N LEU A 33 -17.08 -4.61 -11.57
CA LEU A 33 -17.56 -5.45 -12.67
C LEU A 33 -16.60 -6.61 -12.95
N ALA A 34 -15.30 -6.34 -13.05
CA ALA A 34 -14.31 -7.40 -13.29
C ALA A 34 -14.32 -8.46 -12.18
N VAL A 35 -14.39 -8.05 -10.91
CA VAL A 35 -14.51 -8.97 -9.76
C VAL A 35 -15.79 -9.79 -9.84
N ARG A 36 -16.91 -9.16 -10.22
CA ARG A 36 -18.19 -9.85 -10.39
C ARG A 36 -18.13 -10.90 -11.48
N VAL A 37 -17.62 -10.52 -12.65
CA VAL A 37 -17.45 -11.43 -13.80
C VAL A 37 -16.51 -12.58 -13.45
N CYS A 38 -15.42 -12.32 -12.72
CA CYS A 38 -14.55 -13.40 -12.24
C CYS A 38 -15.31 -14.39 -11.38
N PHE A 39 -16.12 -13.93 -10.42
CA PHE A 39 -16.92 -14.81 -9.58
C PHE A 39 -17.94 -15.63 -10.38
N ASP A 40 -18.62 -15.01 -11.34
CA ASP A 40 -19.60 -15.68 -12.18
C ASP A 40 -18.94 -16.75 -13.07
N ILE A 41 -17.74 -16.49 -13.60
CA ILE A 41 -16.93 -17.49 -14.34
C ILE A 41 -16.50 -18.65 -13.42
N LEU A 42 -16.11 -18.36 -12.18
CA LEU A 42 -15.72 -19.40 -11.22
C LEU A 42 -16.90 -20.33 -10.89
N LEU A 43 -18.11 -19.77 -10.74
CA LEU A 43 -19.33 -20.56 -10.57
C LEU A 43 -19.60 -21.47 -11.77
N GLU A 44 -19.49 -20.95 -13.00
CA GLU A 44 -19.70 -21.74 -14.21
C GLU A 44 -18.64 -22.84 -14.37
N SER A 45 -17.38 -22.56 -14.00
CA SER A 45 -16.29 -23.54 -14.06
C SER A 45 -16.44 -24.70 -13.09
N GLU A 46 -17.17 -24.52 -11.98
CA GLU A 46 -17.48 -25.57 -11.01
C GLU A 46 -18.67 -26.46 -11.46
N VAL A 47 -19.50 -25.95 -12.38
CA VAL A 47 -20.67 -26.66 -12.91
C VAL A 47 -20.30 -27.66 -14.02
N ILE A 48 -19.12 -27.56 -14.63
CA ILE A 48 -18.64 -28.53 -15.64
C ILE A 48 -18.17 -29.80 -14.90
N PRO A 49 -18.91 -30.92 -14.96
CA PRO A 49 -18.54 -32.13 -14.25
C PRO A 49 -17.34 -32.77 -14.96
N SER A 50 -16.34 -33.16 -14.17
CA SER A 50 -15.34 -34.16 -14.58
C SER A 50 -16.06 -35.38 -15.21
N PRO A 51 -15.64 -35.88 -16.39
CA PRO A 51 -16.26 -37.04 -17.02
C PRO A 51 -15.78 -38.31 -16.34
N ARG A 52 -16.31 -38.59 -15.14
CA ARG A 52 -16.13 -39.88 -14.45
C ARG A 52 -17.37 -40.16 -13.60
N THR A 53 -18.37 -40.75 -14.21
CA THR A 53 -18.74 -42.17 -14.09
C THR A 53 -20.12 -42.28 -14.75
N THR A 54 -20.25 -43.20 -15.70
CA THR A 54 -21.52 -43.62 -16.28
C THR A 54 -22.50 -44.03 -15.17
N ASP A 55 -23.79 -43.77 -15.42
CA ASP A 55 -24.95 -44.26 -14.69
C ASP A 55 -25.41 -43.41 -13.51
N ASP A 56 -26.10 -42.30 -13.84
CA ASP A 56 -27.48 -42.08 -13.39
C ASP A 56 -28.04 -40.80 -14.03
N ILE A 57 -28.64 -40.99 -15.22
CA ILE A 57 -29.46 -39.98 -15.89
C ILE A 57 -30.85 -40.08 -15.25
N THR A 58 -31.23 -39.09 -14.44
CA THR A 58 -32.51 -38.35 -14.50
C THR A 58 -32.74 -37.57 -13.21
N THR A 59 -33.36 -36.39 -13.32
CA THR A 59 -33.87 -35.54 -12.20
C THR A 59 -32.89 -34.69 -11.36
N SER A 60 -32.11 -33.81 -11.99
CA SER A 60 -31.60 -32.62 -11.25
C SER A 60 -31.32 -31.35 -12.09
N LEU A 61 -31.71 -31.32 -13.37
CA LEU A 61 -31.33 -30.24 -14.29
C LEU A 61 -32.24 -29.00 -14.31
N VAL A 62 -33.23 -28.86 -13.42
CA VAL A 62 -34.16 -27.70 -13.46
C VAL A 62 -34.32 -26.99 -12.09
N THR A 63 -33.68 -27.45 -11.01
CA THR A 63 -33.97 -26.90 -9.66
C THR A 63 -32.72 -26.58 -8.85
N ARG A 64 -31.78 -25.78 -9.38
CA ARG A 64 -30.63 -25.32 -8.60
C ARG A 64 -30.22 -23.85 -8.79
N GLN A 65 -31.12 -23.02 -9.30
CA GLN A 65 -30.86 -21.59 -9.48
C GLN A 65 -31.10 -20.75 -8.21
N SER A 66 -31.45 -21.37 -7.09
CA SER A 66 -31.76 -20.70 -5.81
C SER A 66 -30.99 -21.24 -4.59
N SER A 67 -30.09 -22.20 -4.78
CA SER A 67 -29.22 -22.71 -3.71
C SER A 67 -27.90 -21.94 -3.72
N ARG A 68 -27.79 -20.93 -2.85
CA ARG A 68 -26.57 -20.17 -2.50
C ARG A 68 -25.37 -20.40 -3.44
N SER A 69 -25.21 -19.52 -4.43
CA SER A 69 -24.05 -19.50 -5.33
C SER A 69 -22.75 -19.46 -4.53
N THR A 70 -22.13 -20.61 -4.41
CA THR A 70 -20.95 -20.87 -3.58
C THR A 70 -19.88 -21.47 -4.47
N VAL A 71 -18.64 -21.03 -4.28
CA VAL A 71 -17.49 -21.46 -5.08
C VAL A 71 -16.54 -22.26 -4.19
N SER A 72 -16.00 -23.38 -4.69
CA SER A 72 -14.97 -24.15 -3.98
C SER A 72 -13.73 -23.30 -3.66
N MET A 73 -13.32 -23.33 -2.39
CA MET A 73 -12.13 -22.61 -1.90
C MET A 73 -10.85 -23.04 -2.63
N LEU A 74 -10.75 -24.31 -3.05
CA LEU A 74 -9.58 -24.82 -3.80
C LEU A 74 -9.43 -24.16 -5.18
N LEU A 75 -10.56 -23.85 -5.82
CA LEU A 75 -10.57 -23.22 -7.14
C LEU A 75 -10.17 -21.74 -7.01
N VAL A 76 -10.71 -21.04 -6.00
CA VAL A 76 -10.37 -19.65 -5.68
C VAL A 76 -8.88 -19.50 -5.33
N THR A 77 -8.34 -20.37 -4.47
CA THR A 77 -6.93 -20.34 -4.07
C THR A 77 -5.98 -20.61 -5.24
N ARG A 78 -6.33 -21.56 -6.13
CA ARG A 78 -5.57 -21.81 -7.36
C ARG A 78 -5.57 -20.58 -8.28
N VAL A 79 -6.72 -19.96 -8.49
CA VAL A 79 -6.83 -18.77 -9.35
C VAL A 79 -6.03 -17.60 -8.78
N ILE A 80 -6.14 -17.33 -7.48
CA ILE A 80 -5.36 -16.30 -6.79
C ILE A 80 -3.86 -16.58 -6.91
N SER A 81 -3.43 -17.83 -6.72
CA SER A 81 -2.00 -18.20 -6.83
C SER A 81 -1.43 -17.97 -8.24
N GLY A 82 -2.26 -18.16 -9.28
CA GLY A 82 -1.91 -17.94 -10.68
C GLY A 82 -1.95 -16.47 -11.14
N THR A 83 -2.40 -15.53 -10.30
CA THR A 83 -2.41 -14.11 -10.66
C THR A 83 -1.04 -13.45 -10.52
N ASN A 84 -0.78 -12.42 -11.33
CA ASN A 84 0.41 -11.57 -11.21
C ASN A 84 0.19 -10.45 -10.17
N LEU A 85 -0.03 -10.85 -8.90
CA LEU A 85 -0.13 -9.92 -7.76
C LEU A 85 1.15 -10.01 -6.91
N PRO A 86 1.54 -8.94 -6.20
CA PRO A 86 2.62 -9.00 -5.23
C PRO A 86 2.30 -10.04 -4.14
N GLU A 87 3.27 -10.84 -3.73
CA GLU A 87 3.08 -11.94 -2.78
C GLU A 87 2.46 -11.51 -1.45
N LEU A 88 2.73 -10.29 -0.99
CA LEU A 88 2.10 -9.72 0.21
C LEU A 88 0.58 -9.62 0.08
N HIS A 89 0.11 -9.17 -1.09
CA HIS A 89 -1.32 -9.02 -1.38
C HIS A 89 -1.99 -10.37 -1.55
N LYS A 90 -1.29 -11.34 -2.19
CA LYS A 90 -1.77 -12.72 -2.27
C LYS A 90 -1.94 -13.35 -0.90
N ARG A 91 -0.93 -13.21 -0.03
CA ARG A 91 -0.98 -13.76 1.34
C ARG A 91 -2.09 -13.13 2.17
N ALA A 92 -2.22 -11.80 2.12
CA ALA A 92 -3.31 -11.10 2.83
C ALA A 92 -4.69 -11.56 2.34
N LEU A 93 -4.86 -11.71 1.02
CA LEU A 93 -6.11 -12.19 0.43
C LEU A 93 -6.44 -13.63 0.84
N LEU A 94 -5.45 -14.52 0.83
CA LEU A 94 -5.59 -15.91 1.27
C LEU A 94 -5.89 -16.00 2.77
N ASP A 95 -5.24 -15.17 3.60
CA ASP A 95 -5.49 -15.11 5.04
C ASP A 95 -6.93 -14.67 5.34
N ILE A 96 -7.43 -13.64 4.67
CA ILE A 96 -8.81 -13.15 4.84
C ILE A 96 -9.83 -14.22 4.40
N LEU A 97 -9.58 -14.89 3.26
CA LEU A 97 -10.46 -15.93 2.76
C LEU A 97 -10.43 -17.18 3.65
N THR A 98 -9.27 -17.59 4.15
CA THR A 98 -9.15 -18.77 5.03
C THR A 98 -9.74 -18.50 6.42
N ARG A 99 -9.51 -17.31 6.99
CA ARG A 99 -10.08 -16.89 8.28
C ARG A 99 -11.60 -16.85 8.26
N ASN A 100 -12.18 -16.32 7.19
CA ASN A 100 -13.63 -16.25 7.05
C ASN A 100 -14.26 -17.63 6.75
N ASN A 101 -13.47 -18.60 6.28
CA ASN A 101 -13.96 -19.89 5.79
C ASN A 101 -13.49 -21.10 6.61
N GLN A 102 -13.15 -20.91 7.89
CA GLN A 102 -12.64 -21.99 8.76
C GLN A 102 -13.60 -23.18 8.94
N GLN A 103 -14.89 -23.03 8.62
CA GLN A 103 -15.90 -24.08 8.80
C GLN A 103 -16.52 -24.61 7.49
N ASN A 104 -16.41 -23.89 6.37
CA ASN A 104 -17.01 -24.30 5.11
C ASN A 104 -15.93 -24.34 4.02
N SER A 105 -15.92 -25.35 3.14
CA SER A 105 -14.99 -25.38 2.00
C SER A 105 -15.47 -24.52 0.82
N GLN A 106 -16.40 -23.59 1.08
CA GLN A 106 -17.20 -22.89 0.07
C GLN A 106 -17.19 -21.38 0.31
N VAL A 107 -16.94 -20.59 -0.72
CA VAL A 107 -16.83 -19.13 -0.69
C VAL A 107 -18.12 -18.53 -1.25
N THR A 108 -18.80 -17.70 -0.47
CA THR A 108 -19.99 -16.94 -0.92
C THR A 108 -19.55 -15.64 -1.62
N TRP A 109 -20.39 -15.11 -2.51
CA TRP A 109 -20.17 -13.81 -3.17
C TRP A 109 -19.77 -12.70 -2.20
N ASP A 110 -20.48 -12.57 -1.08
CA ASP A 110 -20.23 -11.52 -0.08
C ASP A 110 -18.81 -11.62 0.52
N MET A 111 -18.35 -12.84 0.79
CA MET A 111 -17.01 -13.12 1.29
C MET A 111 -15.94 -12.81 0.22
N PHE A 112 -16.18 -13.21 -1.03
CA PHE A 112 -15.28 -12.95 -2.15
C PHE A 112 -15.15 -11.46 -2.47
N SER A 113 -16.29 -10.75 -2.54
CA SER A 113 -16.34 -9.31 -2.76
C SER A 113 -15.65 -8.56 -1.62
N THR A 114 -15.90 -8.94 -0.37
CA THR A 114 -15.27 -8.30 0.79
C THR A 114 -13.76 -8.53 0.82
N ALA A 115 -13.29 -9.73 0.49
CA ALA A 115 -11.86 -10.01 0.37
C ALA A 115 -11.20 -9.20 -0.75
N MET A 116 -11.83 -9.09 -1.93
CA MET A 116 -11.29 -8.27 -3.03
C MET A 116 -11.33 -6.76 -2.73
N LEU A 117 -12.33 -6.28 -1.99
CA LEU A 117 -12.41 -4.88 -1.53
C LEU A 117 -11.39 -4.58 -0.43
N SER A 118 -11.04 -5.56 0.41
CA SER A 118 -10.01 -5.38 1.43
C SER A 118 -8.62 -5.14 0.82
N LEU A 119 -8.40 -5.57 -0.42
CA LEU A 119 -7.19 -5.26 -1.19
C LEU A 119 -7.04 -3.76 -1.51
N ASP A 120 -8.15 -3.01 -1.44
CA ASP A 120 -8.18 -1.57 -1.68
C ASP A 120 -7.89 -0.76 -0.43
N ALA A 121 -8.04 -1.38 0.74
CA ALA A 121 -7.51 -0.78 1.94
C ALA A 121 -6.00 -0.77 1.76
N ASP A 122 -5.40 0.43 1.74
CA ASP A 122 -3.96 0.60 1.71
C ASP A 122 -3.36 -0.26 2.84
N HIS A 123 -2.91 -1.47 2.50
CA HIS A 123 -2.11 -2.24 3.43
C HIS A 123 -0.81 -1.48 3.52
N PRO A 124 -0.49 -0.88 4.68
CA PRO A 124 0.74 -0.11 4.80
C PRO A 124 1.87 -1.07 4.43
N LYS A 125 2.63 -0.71 3.40
CA LYS A 125 3.86 -1.38 3.02
C LYS A 125 4.74 -1.45 4.27
N ARG A 126 4.68 -2.57 4.96
CA ARG A 126 5.68 -3.01 5.91
C ARG A 126 5.98 -4.45 5.55
N SER A 127 6.65 -4.62 4.42
CA SER A 127 7.69 -5.63 4.37
C SER A 127 8.77 -5.16 5.34
N VAL A 128 8.53 -5.35 6.64
CA VAL A 128 9.64 -5.40 7.57
C VAL A 128 10.24 -6.76 7.28
N GLU A 129 11.12 -6.80 6.29
CA GLU A 129 12.06 -7.91 6.15
C GLU A 129 12.81 -7.95 7.48
N HIS A 130 12.31 -8.77 8.42
CA HIS A 130 13.02 -9.12 9.63
C HIS A 130 14.20 -9.97 9.16
N HIS A 131 15.23 -9.31 8.64
CA HIS A 131 16.55 -9.88 8.64
C HIS A 131 16.94 -9.96 10.10
N GLU A 132 16.85 -11.15 10.67
CA GLU A 132 17.42 -11.49 11.96
C GLU A 132 18.94 -11.34 11.85
N TYR A 133 19.42 -10.12 11.92
CA TYR A 133 20.85 -9.84 11.95
C TYR A 133 21.38 -10.31 13.31
N SER A 134 22.21 -11.36 13.33
CA SER A 134 22.84 -11.81 14.58
C SER A 134 23.99 -10.87 14.99
N GLY A 135 24.14 -10.61 16.29
CA GLY A 135 25.30 -9.93 16.87
C GLY A 135 25.24 -8.39 16.85
N ILE A 136 26.31 -7.73 16.41
CA ILE A 136 26.50 -6.27 16.50
C ILE A 136 25.44 -5.51 15.67
N TRP A 137 25.02 -6.08 14.56
CA TRP A 137 24.01 -5.49 13.68
C TRP A 137 22.60 -5.44 14.31
N ALA A 138 22.25 -6.38 15.20
CA ALA A 138 21.01 -6.29 15.98
C ALA A 138 21.05 -5.11 16.96
N LEU A 139 22.20 -4.85 17.59
CA LEU A 139 22.36 -3.71 18.48
C LEU A 139 22.28 -2.39 17.70
N VAL A 140 22.91 -2.31 16.54
CA VAL A 140 22.81 -1.13 15.66
C VAL A 140 21.38 -0.93 15.19
N GLN A 141 20.66 -1.99 14.82
CA GLN A 141 19.24 -1.90 14.43
C GLN A 141 18.35 -1.48 15.61
N LEU A 142 18.62 -1.95 16.83
CA LEU A 142 17.90 -1.56 18.04
C LEU A 142 18.12 -0.08 18.38
N ILE A 143 19.36 0.39 18.26
CA ILE A 143 19.73 1.80 18.50
C ILE A 143 19.15 2.70 17.40
N GLY A 144 19.27 2.27 16.13
CA GLY A 144 18.75 2.97 14.96
C GLY A 144 17.22 3.07 14.92
N ALA A 145 16.52 2.03 15.40
CA ALA A 145 15.07 2.03 15.51
C ALA A 145 14.54 2.82 16.72
N SER A 146 15.43 3.33 17.58
CA SER A 146 15.01 4.11 18.73
C SER A 146 14.50 5.47 18.27
N LYS A 147 13.33 5.88 18.78
CA LYS A 147 12.78 7.21 18.52
C LYS A 147 13.73 8.31 18.98
N TYR A 148 14.49 8.06 20.03
CA TYR A 148 15.45 9.02 20.59
C TYR A 148 16.53 9.44 19.59
N LEU A 149 17.03 8.50 18.76
CA LEU A 149 18.00 8.83 17.71
C LEU A 149 17.39 9.80 16.68
N THR A 150 16.15 9.56 16.25
CA THR A 150 15.46 10.48 15.33
C THR A 150 15.24 11.87 15.94
N TRP A 151 14.87 11.95 17.23
CA TRP A 151 14.74 13.23 17.92
C TRP A 151 16.08 13.95 18.05
N PHE A 152 17.16 13.21 18.31
CA PHE A 152 18.51 13.74 18.42
C PHE A 152 19.03 14.26 17.07
N GLY A 153 18.89 13.49 15.99
CA GLY A 153 19.23 13.92 14.63
C GLY A 153 18.47 15.18 14.20
N ASN A 154 17.17 15.25 14.51
CA ASN A 154 16.38 16.46 14.26
C ASN A 154 16.87 17.67 15.08
N ALA A 155 17.25 17.48 16.34
CA ALA A 155 17.81 18.55 17.17
C ALA A 155 19.17 19.04 16.64
N MET A 156 20.05 18.11 16.23
CA MET A 156 21.33 18.44 15.58
C MET A 156 21.13 19.17 14.26
N GLY A 157 20.13 18.77 13.46
CA GLY A 157 19.64 19.48 12.27
C GLY A 157 19.27 20.94 12.56
N LEU A 158 18.52 21.19 13.63
CA LEU A 158 18.12 22.52 14.04
C LEU A 158 19.32 23.37 14.48
N ILE A 159 20.24 22.79 15.27
CA ILE A 159 21.46 23.48 15.71
C ILE A 159 22.33 23.85 14.50
N ASN A 160 22.53 22.93 13.56
CA ASN A 160 23.28 23.19 12.34
C ASN A 160 22.63 24.30 11.50
N PHE A 161 21.31 24.32 11.39
CA PHE A 161 20.58 25.39 10.71
C PHE A 161 20.81 26.76 11.36
N ILE A 162 20.76 26.85 12.69
CA ILE A 162 21.06 28.09 13.41
C ILE A 162 22.49 28.57 13.11
N ILE A 163 23.47 27.65 13.12
CA ILE A 163 24.88 27.96 12.83
C ILE A 163 25.04 28.46 11.39
N LEU A 164 24.37 27.85 10.42
CA LEU A 164 24.36 28.31 9.02
C LEU A 164 23.74 29.71 8.87
N VAL A 165 22.67 30.00 9.60
CA VAL A 165 22.05 31.34 9.59
C VAL A 165 23.01 32.38 10.18
N ILE A 166 23.70 32.04 11.27
CA ILE A 166 24.68 32.90 11.91
C ILE A 166 25.88 33.13 10.99
N GLU A 167 26.41 32.08 10.35
CA GLU A 167 27.49 32.18 9.36
C GLU A 167 27.08 33.06 8.18
N GLY A 168 25.88 32.81 7.62
CA GLY A 168 25.33 33.58 6.52
C GLY A 168 25.23 35.06 6.87
N GLY A 169 24.77 35.39 8.08
CA GLY A 169 24.70 36.77 8.58
C GLY A 169 26.06 37.42 8.83
N LEU A 170 27.04 36.67 9.36
CA LEU A 170 28.39 37.15 9.63
C LEU A 170 29.18 37.43 8.34
N ARG A 171 28.98 36.62 7.29
CA ARG A 171 29.60 36.82 5.97
C ARG A 171 29.25 38.16 5.31
N TYR A 172 28.14 38.80 5.69
CA TYR A 172 27.79 40.15 5.24
C TYR A 172 28.58 41.26 5.98
N HIS A 173 29.25 40.95 7.09
CA HIS A 173 30.02 41.92 7.88
C HIS A 173 31.54 41.65 7.77
N PRO A 174 32.32 42.49 7.06
CA PRO A 174 33.72 42.23 6.69
C PRO A 174 34.74 42.33 7.85
N LYS A 175 34.31 42.32 9.12
CA LYS A 175 35.17 42.55 10.29
C LYS A 175 35.54 41.28 11.07
N PHE A 176 35.11 40.10 10.64
CA PHE A 176 35.16 38.87 11.47
C PHE A 176 35.86 37.67 10.82
N HIS A 177 36.95 37.89 10.09
CA HIS A 177 37.68 36.82 9.39
C HIS A 177 38.15 35.65 10.28
N THR A 178 38.46 35.90 11.56
CA THR A 178 38.87 34.84 12.50
C THR A 178 37.71 33.94 12.93
N ILE A 179 36.47 34.46 12.90
CA ILE A 179 35.26 33.71 13.28
C ILE A 179 34.87 32.75 12.15
N ASP A 180 35.12 33.12 10.89
CA ASP A 180 34.81 32.29 9.71
C ASP A 180 35.54 30.93 9.74
N ILE A 181 36.80 30.89 10.18
CA ILE A 181 37.59 29.64 10.25
C ILE A 181 37.01 28.68 11.30
N ILE A 182 36.61 29.20 12.46
CA ILE A 182 36.03 28.39 13.55
C ILE A 182 34.66 27.86 13.13
N LEU A 183 33.82 28.71 12.55
CA LEU A 183 32.48 28.33 12.09
C LEU A 183 32.56 27.29 10.97
N SER A 184 33.48 27.47 10.02
CA SER A 184 33.72 26.50 8.94
C SER A 184 34.17 25.12 9.48
N ASN A 185 35.03 25.08 10.49
CA ASN A 185 35.42 23.83 11.15
C ASN A 185 34.24 23.14 11.86
N ILE A 186 33.36 23.91 12.51
CA ILE A 186 32.16 23.38 13.17
C ILE A 186 31.19 22.79 12.14
N LEU A 187 30.96 23.49 11.03
CA LEU A 187 30.13 23.01 9.92
C LEU A 187 30.69 21.72 9.29
N PHE A 188 32.01 21.64 9.12
CA PHE A 188 32.66 20.42 8.66
C PHE A 188 32.48 19.26 9.64
N SER A 189 32.52 19.51 10.94
CA SER A 189 32.20 18.50 11.97
C SER A 189 30.76 18.01 11.86
N PHE A 190 29.79 18.88 11.53
CA PHE A 190 28.41 18.46 11.27
C PHE A 190 28.29 17.61 10.00
N CYS A 191 29.06 17.90 8.94
CA CYS A 191 29.11 17.03 7.76
C CYS A 191 29.60 15.62 8.09
N ILE A 192 30.62 15.49 8.95
CA ILE A 192 31.10 14.18 9.41
C ILE A 192 30.02 13.47 10.24
N TYR A 193 29.34 14.21 11.11
CA TYR A 193 28.23 13.68 11.91
C TYR A 193 27.10 13.12 11.01
N TYR A 194 26.65 13.86 9.99
CA TYR A 194 25.62 13.38 9.06
C TYR A 194 26.08 12.28 8.11
N PHE A 195 27.39 12.10 7.92
CA PHE A 195 27.92 10.98 7.16
C PHE A 195 27.91 9.68 7.98
N LEU A 196 28.01 9.79 9.31
CA LEU A 196 28.02 8.67 10.24
C LEU A 196 26.62 8.27 10.73
N GLU A 197 25.71 9.24 10.84
CA GLU A 197 24.27 9.02 11.11
C GLU A 197 23.56 8.42 9.88
#